data_AF-A0A7Y1UK06-F1
#
_entry.id   AF-A0A7Y1UK06-F1
#
_cell.length_a   1.000
_cell.length_b   1.000
_cell.length_c   1.000
_cell.angle_alpha   90.00
_cell.angle_beta   90.00
_cell.angle_gamma   90.00
#
_symmetry.space_group_name_H-M   'P 1'
#
loop_
_entity.id
_entity.type
_entity.pdbx_description
1 polymer ?
#
loop_
_entity_poly.entity_id
_entity_poly.type
_entity_poly.pdbx_seq_one_letter_code
_entity_poly.pdbx_strand_id
1 'polypeptide(L)'
;MVLIALSLVTLSSVEIRHSRQSRDMAIARANARLALTTAIGQLQLHLGPDQRVSATSSILANGGARHWTGVWRTRREDGTSFLERDPRTGSLRDLRAAPGWMPEQEVLAWLVSGDAHPAAALPPGHSVELVGPGSVTSGDDRVRVPTVPVVGDDGNRHRIAWWVGDLGVRANVAVADPHRNPGPSAPEAVRYYPTMATQQAEAEMM
;
A
#
# COMPACT_ATOMS: atom_id res chain seq x y z
N MET A 1 56.30 -18.00 -14.95
CA MET A 1 55.79 -16.63 -15.23
C MET A 1 54.35 -16.60 -15.73
N VAL A 2 53.92 -17.54 -16.59
CA VAL A 2 52.52 -17.58 -17.11
C VAL A 2 51.45 -17.77 -16.02
N LEU A 3 51.73 -18.58 -14.99
CA LEU A 3 50.78 -18.82 -13.88
C LEU A 3 50.45 -17.56 -13.07
N ILE A 4 51.44 -16.69 -12.84
CA ILE A 4 51.27 -15.45 -12.08
C ILE A 4 50.47 -14.43 -12.91
N ALA A 5 50.76 -14.35 -14.22
CA ALA A 5 49.99 -13.51 -15.13
C ALA A 5 48.51 -13.93 -15.17
N LEU A 6 48.23 -15.24 -15.22
CA LEU A 6 46.86 -15.77 -15.20
C LEU A 6 46.15 -15.49 -13.87
N SER A 7 46.82 -15.67 -12.73
CA SER A 7 46.23 -15.35 -11.43
C SER A 7 45.90 -13.87 -11.28
N LEU A 8 46.74 -12.97 -11.81
CA LEU A 8 46.47 -11.52 -11.77
C LEU A 8 45.29 -11.13 -12.69
N VAL A 9 45.15 -11.75 -13.86
CA VAL A 9 44.02 -11.51 -14.77
C VAL A 9 42.71 -11.98 -14.13
N THR A 10 42.71 -13.15 -13.49
CA THR A 10 41.51 -13.67 -12.80
C THR A 10 41.12 -12.79 -11.62
N LEU A 11 42.08 -12.34 -10.80
CA LEU A 11 41.84 -11.42 -9.68
C LEU A 11 41.29 -10.08 -10.17
N SER A 12 41.90 -9.47 -11.19
CA SER A 12 41.42 -8.23 -11.80
C SER A 12 39.99 -8.37 -12.32
N SER A 13 39.67 -9.48 -12.98
CA SER A 13 38.32 -9.76 -13.45
C SER A 13 37.29 -9.91 -12.32
N VAL A 14 37.69 -10.50 -11.19
CA VAL A 14 36.84 -10.61 -9.99
C VAL A 14 36.62 -9.24 -9.36
N GLU A 15 37.68 -8.45 -9.21
CA GLU A 15 37.60 -7.11 -8.60
C GLU A 15 36.70 -6.17 -9.43
N ILE A 16 36.79 -6.22 -10.76
CA ILE A 16 35.90 -5.45 -11.65
C ILE A 16 34.43 -5.86 -11.46
N ARG A 17 34.14 -7.17 -11.35
CA ARG A 17 32.78 -7.65 -11.09
C ARG A 17 32.25 -7.19 -9.73
N HIS A 18 33.08 -7.29 -8.69
CA HIS A 18 32.73 -6.87 -7.34
C HIS A 18 32.48 -5.34 -7.26
N SER A 19 33.31 -4.54 -7.92
CA SER A 19 33.15 -3.09 -8.03
C SER A 19 31.85 -2.71 -8.75
N ARG A 20 31.52 -3.37 -9.88
CA ARG A 20 30.25 -3.17 -10.59
C ARG A 20 29.05 -3.51 -9.71
N GLN A 21 29.06 -4.67 -9.06
CA GLN A 21 27.99 -5.06 -8.14
C GLN A 21 27.81 -4.07 -6.99
N SER A 22 28.91 -3.58 -6.42
CA SER A 22 28.88 -2.58 -5.34
C SER A 22 28.28 -1.26 -5.82
N ARG A 23 28.63 -0.83 -7.04
CA ARG A 23 28.06 0.36 -7.68
C ARG A 23 26.56 0.19 -7.95
N ASP A 24 26.15 -0.92 -8.55
CA ASP A 24 24.75 -1.20 -8.87
C ASP A 24 23.88 -1.23 -7.61
N MET A 25 24.40 -1.82 -6.51
CA MET A 25 23.73 -1.83 -5.22
C MET A 25 23.61 -0.43 -4.61
N ALA A 26 24.64 0.42 -4.74
CA ALA A 26 24.58 1.80 -4.28
C ALA A 26 23.52 2.61 -5.06
N ILE A 27 23.45 2.44 -6.38
CA ILE A 27 22.44 3.06 -7.24
C ILE A 27 21.04 2.56 -6.87
N ALA A 28 20.86 1.25 -6.70
CA ALA A 28 19.57 0.67 -6.30
C ALA A 28 19.08 1.21 -4.95
N ARG A 29 19.98 1.34 -3.96
CA ARG A 29 19.65 1.94 -2.66
C ARG A 29 19.31 3.43 -2.76
N ALA A 30 20.02 4.18 -3.59
CA ALA A 30 19.71 5.59 -3.84
C ALA A 30 18.32 5.77 -4.47
N ASN A 31 18.01 4.94 -5.47
CA ASN A 31 16.70 4.90 -6.13
C ASN A 31 15.58 4.46 -5.17
N ALA A 32 15.83 3.46 -4.33
CA ALA A 32 14.87 3.02 -3.31
C ALA A 32 14.62 4.12 -2.26
N ARG A 33 15.67 4.82 -1.83
CA ARG A 33 15.53 5.97 -0.92
C ARG A 33 14.71 7.08 -1.58
N LEU A 34 15.00 7.43 -2.83
CA LEU A 34 14.20 8.40 -3.58
C LEU A 34 12.72 7.99 -3.62
N ALA A 35 12.43 6.74 -3.99
CA ALA A 35 11.07 6.20 -4.03
C ALA A 35 10.37 6.29 -2.68
N LEU A 36 11.07 5.97 -1.59
CA LEU A 36 10.57 6.10 -0.23
C LEU A 36 10.26 7.56 0.14
N THR A 37 11.18 8.48 -0.13
CA THR A 37 10.96 9.91 0.16
C THR A 37 9.80 10.47 -0.65
N THR A 38 9.65 10.04 -1.92
CA THR A 38 8.50 10.39 -2.76
C THR A 38 7.21 9.85 -2.16
N ALA A 39 7.17 8.58 -1.76
CA ALA A 39 5.98 7.97 -1.15
C ALA A 39 5.56 8.71 0.14
N ILE A 40 6.52 9.05 1.00
CA ILE A 40 6.27 9.85 2.21
C ILE A 40 5.74 11.24 1.85
N GLY A 41 6.32 11.91 0.86
CA GLY A 41 5.85 13.22 0.40
C GLY A 41 4.42 13.18 -0.14
N GLN A 42 4.09 12.15 -0.93
CA GLN A 42 2.72 11.93 -1.45
C GLN A 42 1.74 11.64 -0.32
N LEU A 43 2.15 10.84 0.67
CA LEU A 43 1.37 10.57 1.87
C LEU A 43 1.09 11.86 2.65
N GLN A 44 2.12 12.66 2.95
CA GLN A 44 1.98 13.91 3.69
C GLN A 44 1.15 14.95 2.95
N LEU A 45 1.30 15.05 1.63
CA LEU A 45 0.52 15.98 0.81
C LEU A 45 -0.98 15.66 0.86
N HIS A 46 -1.34 14.38 0.76
CA HIS A 46 -2.75 13.98 0.62
C HIS A 46 -3.43 13.62 1.95
N LEU A 47 -2.70 13.07 2.93
CA LEU A 47 -3.20 12.75 4.28
C LEU A 47 -2.79 13.77 5.35
N GLY A 48 -2.11 14.86 4.98
CA GLY A 48 -1.82 15.95 5.91
C GLY A 48 -3.06 16.67 6.46
N PRO A 49 -4.06 17.00 5.62
CA PRO A 49 -5.31 17.59 6.11
C PRO A 49 -6.12 16.62 6.98
N ASP A 50 -6.66 17.10 8.09
CA ASP A 50 -7.37 16.32 9.12
C ASP A 50 -8.70 15.68 8.65
N GLN A 51 -9.17 16.01 7.44
CA GLN A 51 -10.43 15.52 6.87
C GLN A 51 -10.20 14.48 5.77
N ARG A 52 -9.24 13.58 6.01
CA ARG A 52 -8.80 12.58 5.04
C ARG A 52 -8.88 11.21 5.67
N VAL A 53 -9.31 10.23 4.88
CA VAL A 53 -9.38 8.83 5.29
C VAL A 53 -8.66 8.00 4.24
N SER A 54 -7.88 7.02 4.67
CA SER A 54 -7.32 6.00 3.80
C SER A 54 -8.29 4.82 3.69
N ALA A 55 -8.40 4.25 2.49
CA ALA A 55 -9.06 2.97 2.29
C ALA A 55 -8.50 2.29 1.04
N THR A 56 -8.50 0.97 1.03
CA THR A 56 -8.07 0.16 -0.11
C THR A 56 -9.03 0.30 -1.29
N SER A 57 -8.52 0.14 -2.51
CA SER A 57 -9.33 0.21 -3.73
C SER A 57 -10.36 -0.90 -3.83
N SER A 58 -10.30 -1.91 -2.96
CA SER A 58 -11.33 -2.95 -2.81
C SER A 58 -12.73 -2.42 -2.52
N ILE A 59 -12.85 -1.18 -2.01
CA ILE A 59 -14.15 -0.51 -1.85
C ILE A 59 -14.79 -0.15 -3.20
N LEU A 60 -14.00 -0.06 -4.27
CA LEU A 60 -14.49 0.07 -5.63
C LEU A 60 -14.93 -1.32 -6.09
N ALA A 61 -16.22 -1.49 -6.39
CA ALA A 61 -16.80 -2.77 -6.79
C ALA A 61 -16.17 -3.35 -8.08
N ASN A 62 -15.48 -2.51 -8.86
CA ASN A 62 -14.76 -2.88 -10.07
C ASN A 62 -13.28 -2.50 -9.92
N GLY A 63 -12.38 -3.45 -9.62
CA GLY A 63 -10.97 -3.09 -9.50
C GLY A 63 -9.99 -4.26 -9.57
N GLY A 64 -9.02 -4.16 -10.49
CA GLY A 64 -7.96 -5.15 -10.66
C GLY A 64 -6.86 -5.07 -9.59
N ALA A 65 -6.62 -3.89 -9.00
CA ALA A 65 -5.54 -3.66 -8.04
C ALA A 65 -6.01 -3.51 -6.57
N ARG A 66 -6.73 -4.52 -6.05
CA ARG A 66 -7.45 -4.55 -4.75
C ARG A 66 -6.75 -3.87 -3.56
N HIS A 67 -5.43 -4.03 -3.46
CA HIS A 67 -4.62 -3.63 -2.31
C HIS A 67 -4.01 -2.23 -2.41
N TRP A 68 -4.32 -1.48 -3.47
CA TRP A 68 -3.87 -0.10 -3.58
C TRP A 68 -4.59 0.79 -2.57
N THR A 69 -3.83 1.60 -1.82
CA THR A 69 -4.40 2.51 -0.83
C THR A 69 -4.77 3.83 -1.50
N GLY A 70 -6.05 4.19 -1.42
CA GLY A 70 -6.56 5.49 -1.85
C GLY A 70 -6.70 6.44 -0.67
N VAL A 71 -6.64 7.74 -0.98
CA VAL A 71 -7.00 8.82 -0.07
C VAL A 71 -8.37 9.35 -0.48
N TRP A 72 -9.27 9.40 0.50
CA TRP A 72 -10.68 9.67 0.28
C TRP A 72 -11.09 10.98 0.95
N ARG A 73 -11.98 11.70 0.29
CA ARG A 73 -12.64 12.88 0.86
C ARG A 73 -13.73 12.44 1.84
N THR A 74 -13.82 13.15 2.96
CA THR A 74 -14.84 12.90 4.01
C THR A 74 -15.99 13.91 4.01
N ARG A 75 -15.91 14.90 3.12
CA ARG A 75 -16.91 15.96 2.91
C ARG A 75 -17.24 16.05 1.44
N ARG A 76 -18.39 16.60 1.10
CA ARG A 76 -18.77 16.88 -0.29
C ARG A 76 -17.87 17.94 -0.91
N GLU A 77 -17.90 18.07 -2.22
CA GLU A 77 -17.12 19.07 -2.96
C GLU A 77 -17.41 20.51 -2.50
N ASP A 78 -18.65 20.78 -2.08
CA ASP A 78 -19.09 22.06 -1.50
C ASP A 78 -18.65 22.28 -0.04
N GLY A 79 -17.93 21.32 0.56
CA GLY A 79 -17.47 21.36 1.94
C GLY A 79 -18.52 20.95 2.98
N THR A 80 -19.71 20.53 2.55
CA THR A 80 -20.76 20.07 3.47
C THR A 80 -20.52 18.61 3.91
N SER A 81 -21.11 18.25 5.06
CA SER A 81 -21.03 16.89 5.60
C SER A 81 -21.85 15.90 4.76
N PHE A 82 -21.35 14.66 4.60
CA PHE A 82 -22.17 13.54 4.10
C PHE A 82 -23.20 13.06 5.11
N LEU A 83 -22.98 13.36 6.39
CA LEU A 83 -23.94 13.08 7.46
C LEU A 83 -24.89 14.27 7.59
N GLU A 84 -26.16 14.04 7.29
CA GLU A 84 -27.24 15.01 7.43
C GLU A 84 -28.09 14.67 8.66
N ARG A 85 -28.45 15.68 9.45
CA ARG A 85 -29.33 15.49 10.60
C ARG A 85 -30.78 15.72 10.18
N ASP A 86 -31.63 14.73 10.43
CA ASP A 86 -33.07 14.88 10.25
C ASP A 86 -33.64 15.84 11.31
N PRO A 87 -34.27 16.97 10.91
CA PRO A 87 -34.79 17.96 11.85
C PRO A 87 -36.01 17.47 12.65
N ARG A 88 -36.71 16.42 12.22
CA ARG A 88 -37.90 15.89 12.91
C ARG A 88 -37.55 14.80 13.92
N THR A 89 -36.64 13.90 13.56
CA THR A 89 -36.28 12.74 14.38
C THR A 89 -34.98 12.93 15.14
N GLY A 90 -34.15 13.92 14.76
CA GLY A 90 -32.82 14.13 15.30
C GLY A 90 -31.79 13.08 14.85
N SER A 91 -32.19 12.11 14.02
CA SER A 91 -31.31 11.04 13.52
C SER A 91 -30.25 11.56 12.55
N LEU A 92 -29.14 10.82 12.41
CA LEU A 92 -28.11 11.08 11.39
C LEU A 92 -28.32 10.14 10.21
N ARG A 93 -28.42 10.70 9.02
CA ARG A 93 -28.51 9.96 7.76
C ARG A 93 -27.21 10.15 6.98
N ASP A 94 -26.62 9.04 6.56
CA ASP A 94 -25.47 9.05 5.64
C ASP A 94 -25.98 9.09 4.20
N LEU A 95 -25.62 10.15 3.48
CA LEU A 95 -26.01 10.35 2.08
C LEU A 95 -25.26 9.42 1.12
N ARG A 96 -24.16 8.80 1.54
CA ARG A 96 -23.39 7.84 0.74
C ARG A 96 -24.09 6.49 0.60
N ALA A 97 -25.06 6.19 1.47
CA ALA A 97 -25.91 5.02 1.36
C ALA A 97 -27.06 5.20 0.34
N ALA A 98 -27.18 6.38 -0.28
CA ALA A 98 -28.23 6.66 -1.26
C ALA A 98 -27.94 6.00 -2.62
N PRO A 99 -28.97 5.55 -3.36
CA PRO A 99 -28.81 5.08 -4.73
C PRO A 99 -28.19 6.16 -5.61
N GLY A 100 -27.14 5.80 -6.36
CA GLY A 100 -26.43 6.72 -7.27
C GLY A 100 -25.19 7.40 -6.69
N TRP A 101 -24.84 7.14 -5.42
CA TRP A 101 -23.53 7.53 -4.90
C TRP A 101 -22.42 6.72 -5.59
N MET A 102 -21.39 7.41 -6.10
CA MET A 102 -20.25 6.81 -6.78
C MET A 102 -18.98 7.04 -5.94
N PRO A 103 -18.44 6.00 -5.28
CA PRO A 103 -17.24 6.14 -4.45
C PRO A 103 -16.04 6.71 -5.23
N GLU A 104 -15.94 6.40 -6.52
CA GLU A 104 -14.83 6.81 -7.40
C GLU A 104 -14.64 8.33 -7.45
N GLN A 105 -15.71 9.12 -7.26
CA GLN A 105 -15.66 10.59 -7.30
C GLN A 105 -15.03 11.19 -6.04
N GLU A 106 -14.98 10.43 -4.93
CA GLU A 106 -14.44 10.89 -3.65
C GLU A 106 -12.95 10.58 -3.47
N VAL A 107 -12.35 9.86 -4.42
CA VAL A 107 -10.92 9.56 -4.41
C VAL A 107 -10.14 10.79 -4.81
N LEU A 108 -9.23 11.23 -3.93
CA LEU A 108 -8.32 12.35 -4.19
C LEU A 108 -7.03 11.89 -4.84
N ALA A 109 -6.48 10.77 -4.38
CA ALA A 109 -5.23 10.21 -4.92
C ALA A 109 -5.09 8.72 -4.56
N TRP A 110 -4.33 8.00 -5.39
CA TRP A 110 -3.83 6.66 -5.08
C TRP A 110 -2.38 6.75 -4.61
N LEU A 111 -2.07 6.13 -3.47
CA LEU A 111 -0.74 6.13 -2.89
C LEU A 111 0.12 5.02 -3.51
N VAL A 112 0.32 5.15 -4.81
CA VAL A 112 1.14 4.27 -5.65
C VAL A 112 2.01 5.13 -6.56
N SER A 113 3.15 4.61 -7.00
CA SER A 113 3.95 5.27 -8.04
C SER A 113 3.12 5.55 -9.28
N GLY A 114 3.40 6.65 -10.00
CA GLY A 114 2.70 7.01 -11.23
C GLY A 114 1.30 7.58 -11.01
N ASP A 115 0.49 7.55 -12.07
CA ASP A 115 -0.85 8.14 -12.17
C ASP A 115 -1.92 7.11 -12.59
N ALA A 116 -1.60 5.82 -12.44
CA ALA A 116 -2.48 4.73 -12.83
C ALA A 116 -3.73 4.65 -11.92
N HIS A 117 -4.84 4.24 -12.50
CA HIS A 117 -6.09 3.96 -11.77
C HIS A 117 -6.19 2.46 -11.44
N PRO A 118 -6.67 2.04 -10.25
CA PRO A 118 -6.71 0.62 -9.85
C PRO A 118 -7.64 -0.26 -10.69
N ALA A 119 -8.63 0.36 -11.36
CA ALA A 119 -9.50 -0.31 -12.31
C ALA A 119 -8.92 -0.36 -13.75
N ALA A 120 -7.85 0.39 -14.03
CA ALA A 120 -7.23 0.43 -15.34
C ALA A 120 -6.17 -0.67 -15.49
N ALA A 121 -6.05 -1.22 -16.68
CA ALA A 121 -4.98 -2.15 -17.00
C ALA A 121 -3.62 -1.42 -16.98
N LEU A 122 -2.65 -1.98 -16.27
CA LEU A 122 -1.29 -1.45 -16.25
C LEU A 122 -0.57 -1.72 -17.58
N PRO A 123 0.17 -0.74 -18.14
CA PRO A 123 0.89 -0.96 -19.39
C PRO A 123 1.95 -2.07 -19.25
N PRO A 124 2.05 -2.97 -20.24
CA PRO A 124 3.01 -4.07 -20.20
C PRO A 124 4.45 -3.54 -20.21
N GLY A 125 5.31 -4.08 -19.36
CA GLY A 125 6.71 -3.66 -19.25
C GLY A 125 6.93 -2.33 -18.50
N HIS A 126 5.87 -1.69 -17.99
CA HIS A 126 5.93 -0.47 -17.19
C HIS A 126 5.36 -0.69 -15.77
N SER A 127 5.35 -1.93 -15.30
CA SER A 127 4.91 -2.30 -13.95
C SER A 127 5.84 -3.34 -13.32
N VAL A 128 5.87 -3.34 -11.99
CA VAL A 128 6.63 -4.30 -11.18
C VAL A 128 5.75 -4.85 -10.08
N GLU A 129 5.95 -6.11 -9.73
CA GLU A 129 5.29 -6.76 -8.60
C GLU A 129 6.13 -6.54 -7.34
N LEU A 130 5.57 -5.86 -6.34
CA LEU A 130 6.23 -5.59 -5.06
C LEU A 130 5.88 -6.64 -4.00
N VAL A 131 4.66 -7.20 -4.09
CA VAL A 131 4.19 -8.30 -3.25
C VAL A 131 3.72 -9.41 -4.18
N GLY A 132 4.34 -10.57 -4.09
CA GLY A 132 4.22 -11.63 -5.08
C GLY A 132 4.37 -13.04 -4.51
N PRO A 133 4.66 -14.05 -5.36
CA PRO A 133 4.90 -15.43 -4.95
C PRO A 133 5.87 -15.55 -3.77
N GLY A 134 5.50 -16.35 -2.78
CA GLY A 134 6.25 -16.52 -1.53
C GLY A 134 5.81 -15.60 -0.40
N SER A 135 5.08 -14.51 -0.70
CA SER A 135 4.48 -13.62 0.31
C SER A 135 2.96 -13.76 0.40
N VAL A 136 2.31 -14.29 -0.64
CA VAL A 136 0.85 -14.45 -0.71
C VAL A 136 0.44 -15.83 -1.20
N THR A 137 -0.72 -16.29 -0.74
CA THR A 137 -1.32 -17.58 -1.11
C THR A 137 -2.22 -17.47 -2.34
N SER A 138 -2.90 -16.33 -2.52
CA SER A 138 -3.75 -16.05 -3.69
C SER A 138 -3.07 -15.10 -4.68
N GLY A 139 -3.40 -15.25 -5.96
CA GLY A 139 -3.03 -14.31 -7.02
C GLY A 139 -3.66 -12.92 -6.83
N ASP A 140 -4.86 -12.88 -6.25
CA ASP A 140 -5.62 -11.64 -6.00
C ASP A 140 -4.99 -10.77 -4.91
N ASP A 141 -4.10 -11.36 -4.11
CA ASP A 141 -3.38 -10.65 -3.04
C ASP A 141 -2.04 -10.05 -3.47
N ARG A 142 -1.67 -10.23 -4.74
CA ARG A 142 -0.45 -9.65 -5.28
C ARG A 142 -0.58 -8.14 -5.43
N VAL A 143 0.50 -7.44 -5.17
CA VAL A 143 0.59 -5.99 -5.33
C VAL A 143 1.51 -5.68 -6.49
N ARG A 144 0.90 -5.31 -7.62
CA ARG A 144 1.58 -4.81 -8.81
C ARG A 144 1.38 -3.31 -8.92
N VAL A 145 2.43 -2.59 -9.27
CA VAL A 145 2.46 -1.12 -9.33
C VAL A 145 3.14 -0.66 -10.60
N PRO A 146 2.78 0.50 -11.17
CA PRO A 146 3.49 1.05 -12.31
C PRO A 146 4.86 1.61 -11.89
N THR A 147 5.80 1.63 -12.83
CA THR A 147 7.15 2.16 -12.61
C THR A 147 7.29 3.57 -13.17
N VAL A 148 7.94 4.47 -12.42
CA VAL A 148 8.24 5.84 -12.83
C VAL A 148 9.70 5.92 -13.29
N PRO A 149 9.99 6.53 -14.45
CA PRO A 149 11.38 6.71 -14.91
C PRO A 149 12.09 7.78 -14.07
N VAL A 150 13.37 7.54 -13.77
CA VAL A 150 14.28 8.48 -13.12
C VAL A 150 15.55 8.57 -13.96
N VAL A 151 16.02 9.78 -14.20
CA VAL A 151 17.27 10.01 -14.93
C VAL A 151 18.37 10.27 -13.90
N GLY A 152 19.42 9.46 -13.92
CA GLY A 152 20.62 9.67 -13.11
C GLY A 152 21.50 10.77 -13.68
N ASP A 153 22.42 11.29 -12.85
CA ASP A 153 23.36 12.35 -13.25
C ASP A 153 24.31 11.91 -14.38
N ASP A 154 24.50 10.60 -14.54
CA ASP A 154 25.27 9.97 -15.62
C ASP A 154 24.48 9.79 -16.92
N GLY A 155 23.24 10.28 -16.98
CA GLY A 155 22.32 10.13 -18.11
C GLY A 155 21.66 8.75 -18.19
N ASN A 156 21.97 7.84 -17.26
CA ASN A 156 21.34 6.52 -17.25
C ASN A 156 19.87 6.62 -16.81
N ARG A 157 19.02 5.85 -17.47
CA ARG A 157 17.58 5.78 -17.16
C ARG A 157 17.33 4.62 -16.22
N HIS A 158 16.92 4.95 -15.01
CA HIS A 158 16.45 4.01 -14.01
C HIS A 158 14.94 4.07 -13.90
N ARG A 159 14.36 3.11 -13.18
CA ARG A 159 12.94 3.08 -12.89
C ARG A 159 12.75 2.77 -11.42
N ILE A 160 11.84 3.49 -10.80
CA ILE A 160 11.46 3.28 -9.41
C ILE A 160 9.98 2.96 -9.32
N ALA A 161 9.60 2.24 -8.29
CA ALA A 161 8.21 2.01 -7.98
C ALA A 161 8.02 1.97 -6.47
N TRP A 162 6.83 2.35 -6.01
CA TRP A 162 6.49 2.37 -4.60
C TRP A 162 4.99 2.19 -4.43
N TRP A 163 4.60 1.71 -3.24
CA TRP A 163 3.22 1.58 -2.81
C TRP A 163 3.17 1.80 -1.30
N VAL A 164 2.15 2.50 -0.85
CA VAL A 164 1.85 2.63 0.58
C VAL A 164 0.68 1.70 0.90
N GLY A 165 0.92 0.74 1.78
CA GLY A 165 -0.12 -0.12 2.34
C GLY A 165 -0.72 0.49 3.59
N ASP A 166 -2.03 0.35 3.74
CA ASP A 166 -2.74 0.71 4.99
C ASP A 166 -2.52 -0.38 6.06
N LEU A 167 -2.36 0.04 7.31
CA LEU A 167 -2.31 -0.86 8.47
C LEU A 167 -3.71 -1.17 9.01
N GLY A 168 -4.71 -0.32 8.74
CA GLY A 168 -6.09 -0.51 9.19
C GLY A 168 -6.77 -1.75 8.61
N VAL A 169 -6.21 -2.33 7.55
CA VAL A 169 -6.68 -3.57 6.91
C VAL A 169 -5.89 -4.81 7.35
N ARG A 170 -4.97 -4.68 8.30
CA ARG A 170 -4.10 -5.79 8.75
C ARG A 170 -4.45 -6.20 10.17
N ALA A 171 -4.42 -7.51 10.42
CA ALA A 171 -4.56 -8.04 11.77
C ALA A 171 -3.29 -7.78 12.59
N ASN A 172 -3.46 -7.23 13.80
CA ASN A 172 -2.37 -7.11 14.76
C ASN A 172 -2.16 -8.45 15.48
N VAL A 173 -1.08 -9.14 15.15
CA VAL A 173 -0.70 -10.43 15.78
C VAL A 173 0.31 -10.27 16.92
N ALA A 174 0.86 -9.06 17.11
CA ALA A 174 1.92 -8.81 18.08
C ALA A 174 1.38 -8.51 19.49
N VAL A 175 0.14 -8.04 19.59
CA VAL A 175 -0.49 -7.70 20.87
C VAL A 175 -1.39 -8.85 21.30
N ALA A 176 -1.08 -9.46 22.45
CA ALA A 176 -1.95 -10.45 23.05
C ALA A 176 -3.28 -9.79 23.43
N ASP A 177 -4.39 -10.37 22.98
CA ASP A 177 -5.72 -9.91 23.35
C ASP A 177 -5.94 -10.10 24.87
N PRO A 178 -6.04 -9.02 25.66
CA PRO A 178 -6.23 -9.10 27.11
C PRO A 178 -7.59 -9.70 27.50
N HIS A 179 -8.51 -9.84 26.55
CA HIS A 179 -9.83 -10.43 26.72
C HIS A 179 -9.95 -11.83 26.09
N ARG A 180 -8.85 -12.40 25.58
CA ARG A 180 -8.83 -13.76 25.00
C ARG A 180 -9.27 -14.84 25.99
N ASN A 181 -8.93 -14.66 27.27
CA ASN A 181 -9.30 -15.54 28.37
C ASN A 181 -9.92 -14.72 29.51
N PRO A 182 -11.22 -14.37 29.42
CA PRO A 182 -11.87 -13.65 30.50
C PRO A 182 -11.89 -14.55 31.75
N GLY A 183 -11.38 -14.04 32.87
CA GLY A 183 -11.45 -14.74 34.15
C GLY A 183 -12.90 -15.02 34.57
N PRO A 184 -13.15 -15.96 35.48
CA PRO A 184 -14.51 -16.37 35.88
C PRO A 184 -15.36 -15.24 36.46
N SER A 185 -14.74 -14.12 36.88
CA SER A 185 -15.38 -12.92 37.42
C SER A 185 -15.51 -11.76 36.42
N ALA A 186 -15.19 -11.97 35.13
CA ALA A 186 -15.29 -10.91 34.13
C ALA A 186 -16.77 -10.60 33.81
N PRO A 187 -17.16 -9.31 33.72
CA PRO A 187 -18.51 -8.90 33.30
C PRO A 187 -18.89 -9.52 31.95
N GLU A 188 -20.16 -9.85 31.73
CA GLU A 188 -20.66 -10.47 30.50
C GLU A 188 -20.30 -9.66 29.24
N ALA A 189 -20.30 -8.32 29.36
CA ALA A 189 -19.83 -7.38 28.33
C ALA A 189 -18.39 -7.65 27.86
N VAL A 190 -17.52 -8.15 28.75
CA VAL A 190 -16.11 -8.43 28.44
C VAL A 190 -15.94 -9.60 27.47
N ARG A 191 -16.92 -10.51 27.41
CA ARG A 191 -16.92 -11.66 26.51
C ARG A 191 -17.18 -11.29 25.05
N TYR A 192 -17.67 -10.08 24.76
CA TYR A 192 -18.01 -9.62 23.40
C TYR A 192 -16.89 -8.80 22.71
N TYR A 193 -15.90 -8.30 23.45
CA TYR A 193 -14.76 -7.59 22.84
C TYR A 193 -13.90 -8.43 21.89
N PRO A 194 -13.66 -9.74 22.13
CA PRO A 194 -12.86 -10.56 21.21
C PRO A 194 -13.48 -10.60 19.81
N THR A 195 -14.81 -10.66 19.72
CA THR A 195 -15.54 -10.76 18.45
C THR A 195 -15.57 -9.47 17.63
N MET A 196 -15.31 -8.31 18.25
CA MET A 196 -15.24 -7.03 17.52
C MET A 196 -13.85 -6.75 16.94
N ALA A 197 -12.78 -7.27 17.56
CA ALA A 197 -11.42 -7.17 17.02
C ALA A 197 -11.17 -8.19 15.89
N THR A 198 -11.95 -9.27 15.83
CA THR A 198 -11.88 -10.29 14.78
C THR A 198 -13.01 -10.09 13.75
N GLN A 199 -13.02 -8.97 13.02
CA GLN A 199 -13.74 -8.97 11.75
C GLN A 199 -12.96 -9.81 10.73
N GLN A 200 -13.46 -11.03 10.52
CA GLN A 200 -13.24 -11.90 9.35
C GLN A 200 -11.79 -12.10 8.91
N ALA A 201 -11.00 -12.83 9.70
CA ALA A 201 -10.02 -13.74 9.11
C ALA A 201 -10.81 -14.99 8.67
N GLU A 202 -10.97 -15.17 7.37
CA GLU A 202 -11.72 -16.26 6.74
C GLU A 202 -11.31 -17.62 7.31
N ALA A 203 -12.32 -18.36 7.78
CA ALA A 203 -12.18 -19.71 8.29
C ALA A 203 -12.20 -20.71 7.12
N GLU A 204 -11.11 -20.77 6.35
CA GLU A 204 -10.82 -21.93 5.49
C GLU A 204 -9.36 -22.33 5.69
N MET A 205 -9.11 -22.99 6.82
CA MET A 205 -7.93 -23.82 6.99
C MET A 205 -8.30 -25.01 7.89
N MET A 206 -9.03 -25.95 7.29
CA MET A 206 -9.12 -27.33 7.74
C MET A 206 -9.16 -28.25 6.53
#